data_AF-A0A915BVI2-F1
#
_entry.id   AF-A0A915BVI2-F1
#
_cell.length_a   1.000
_cell.length_b   1.000
_cell.length_c   1.000
_cell.angle_alpha   90.00
_cell.angle_beta   90.00
_cell.angle_gamma   90.00
#
_symmetry.space_group_name_H-M   'P 1'
#
loop_
_entity.id
_entity.type
_entity.pdbx_description
1 polymer ?
#
loop_
_entity_poly.entity_id
_entity_poly.type
_entity_poly.pdbx_seq_one_letter_code
_entity_poly.pdbx_strand_id
1 'polypeptide(L)'
;MDYANLSSELIKISLARQKIDEFSVRLRELLAVYEEAEATRCFIAECEKMSTELDNERKSHADELRQINQDINHLEDTLKGVKGNKDSKKEIIARKYDEIERELRSTNQLLRESGVPEEELLSREQFLPLIEDDVAVEHPTTSSLTPPLWFDQMSSLSLFGILQSQQSRLFNGSSDCSVAPLLDSRMRTSMNDQAKMKKCQSCEQLIHRNAPICPLCKAKSRSKHPKRPRRRMDS
;
A
#
# COMPACT_ATOMS: atom_id res chain seq x y z
N MET A 1 -4.73 -79.91 -56.68
CA MET A 1 -4.84 -78.82 -55.69
C MET A 1 -5.95 -77.90 -56.15
N ASP A 2 -6.87 -77.53 -55.27
CA ASP A 2 -7.99 -76.63 -55.61
C ASP A 2 -7.52 -75.17 -55.55
N TYR A 3 -7.22 -74.61 -56.72
CA TYR A 3 -6.67 -73.28 -56.89
C TYR A 3 -7.63 -72.17 -56.41
N ALA A 4 -8.93 -72.43 -56.46
CA ALA A 4 -9.95 -71.48 -56.00
C ALA A 4 -9.91 -71.30 -54.47
N ASN A 5 -9.69 -72.40 -53.73
CA ASN A 5 -9.58 -72.35 -52.27
C ASN A 5 -8.32 -71.59 -51.83
N LEU A 6 -7.18 -71.85 -52.47
CA LEU A 6 -5.93 -71.12 -52.19
C LEU A 6 -6.06 -69.61 -52.47
N SER A 7 -6.69 -69.24 -53.58
CA SER A 7 -6.95 -67.83 -53.91
C SER A 7 -7.83 -67.13 -52.87
N SER A 8 -8.86 -67.82 -52.35
CA SER A 8 -9.74 -67.29 -51.31
C SER A 8 -8.99 -67.03 -50.00
N GLU A 9 -8.14 -67.97 -49.58
CA GLU A 9 -7.32 -67.83 -48.37
C GLU A 9 -6.29 -66.69 -48.50
N LEU A 10 -5.66 -66.53 -49.66
CA LEU A 10 -4.75 -65.40 -49.91
C LEU A 10 -5.46 -64.04 -49.84
N ILE A 11 -6.70 -63.95 -50.33
CA ILE A 11 -7.51 -62.73 -50.21
C ILE A 11 -7.80 -62.43 -48.73
N LYS A 12 -8.20 -63.42 -47.95
CA LYS A 12 -8.46 -63.25 -46.50
C LYS A 12 -7.21 -62.76 -45.76
N ILE A 13 -6.04 -63.34 -46.05
CA ILE A 13 -4.77 -62.93 -45.46
C ILE A 13 -4.44 -61.48 -45.85
N SER A 14 -4.62 -61.12 -47.12
CA SER A 14 -4.36 -59.75 -47.59
C SER A 14 -5.27 -58.73 -46.90
N LEU A 15 -6.56 -59.05 -46.73
CA LEU A 15 -7.53 -58.20 -46.04
C LEU A 15 -7.20 -58.09 -44.55
N ALA A 16 -6.83 -59.19 -43.91
CA ALA A 16 -6.40 -59.18 -42.52
C ALA A 16 -5.16 -58.30 -42.33
N ARG A 17 -4.19 -58.37 -43.24
CA ARG A 17 -3.00 -57.51 -43.21
C ARG A 17 -3.36 -56.04 -43.36
N GLN A 18 -4.21 -55.69 -44.32
CA GLN A 18 -4.69 -54.33 -44.49
C GLN A 18 -5.36 -53.81 -43.21
N LYS A 19 -6.19 -54.62 -42.55
CA LYS A 19 -6.85 -54.24 -41.29
C LYS A 19 -5.87 -54.04 -40.14
N ILE A 20 -4.81 -54.83 -40.08
CA ILE A 20 -3.73 -54.63 -39.11
C ILE A 20 -3.02 -53.30 -39.35
N ASP A 21 -2.73 -52.96 -40.60
CA ASP A 21 -2.06 -51.71 -40.95
C ASP A 21 -2.96 -50.50 -40.63
N GLU A 22 -4.25 -50.57 -40.96
CA GLU A 22 -5.26 -49.55 -40.58
C GLU A 22 -5.35 -49.38 -39.06
N PHE A 23 -5.43 -50.48 -38.31
CA PHE A 23 -5.43 -50.45 -36.85
C PHE A 23 -4.14 -49.83 -36.28
N SER A 24 -2.98 -50.17 -36.85
CA SER A 24 -1.68 -49.67 -36.40
C SER A 24 -1.54 -48.16 -36.64
N VAL A 25 -2.15 -47.62 -37.70
CA VAL A 25 -2.23 -46.17 -37.91
C VAL A 25 -3.10 -45.53 -36.83
N ARG A 26 -4.30 -46.06 -36.57
CA ARG A 26 -5.21 -45.53 -35.54
C ARG A 26 -4.62 -45.57 -34.15
N LEU A 27 -3.89 -46.64 -33.80
CA LEU A 27 -3.20 -46.74 -32.52
C LEU A 27 -2.13 -45.65 -32.37
N ARG A 28 -1.35 -45.37 -33.43
CA ARG A 28 -0.36 -44.30 -33.40
C ARG A 28 -0.98 -42.91 -33.26
N GLU A 29 -2.08 -42.65 -33.97
CA GLU A 29 -2.84 -41.41 -33.83
C GLU A 29 -3.32 -41.21 -32.39
N LEU A 30 -3.88 -42.25 -31.76
CA LEU A 30 -4.35 -42.20 -30.38
C LEU A 30 -3.20 -41.94 -29.39
N LEU A 31 -2.06 -42.63 -29.57
CA LEU A 31 -0.90 -42.45 -28.70
C LEU A 31 -0.34 -41.02 -28.78
N ALA A 32 -0.29 -40.43 -29.97
CA ALA A 32 0.16 -39.05 -30.14
C ALA A 32 -0.75 -38.05 -29.40
N VAL A 33 -2.07 -38.22 -29.51
CA VAL A 33 -3.04 -37.37 -28.77
C VAL A 33 -2.92 -37.58 -27.27
N TYR A 34 -2.69 -38.82 -26.82
CA TYR A 34 -2.48 -39.12 -25.41
C TYR A 34 -1.23 -38.43 -24.84
N GLU A 35 -0.11 -38.47 -25.57
CA GLU A 35 1.14 -37.79 -25.19
C GLU A 35 0.95 -36.26 -25.10
N GLU A 36 0.24 -35.66 -26.06
CA GLU A 36 -0.07 -34.22 -26.05
C GLU A 36 -0.98 -33.83 -24.87
N ALA A 37 -1.99 -34.66 -24.58
CA ALA A 37 -2.89 -34.44 -23.45
C ALA A 37 -2.13 -34.52 -22.11
N GLU A 38 -1.21 -35.48 -21.98
CA GLU A 38 -0.40 -35.64 -20.78
C GLU A 38 0.59 -34.47 -20.60
N ALA A 39 1.24 -34.02 -21.68
CA ALA A 39 2.09 -32.83 -21.64
C ALA A 39 1.31 -31.58 -21.21
N THR A 40 0.09 -31.40 -21.73
CA THR A 40 -0.80 -30.31 -21.34
C THR A 40 -1.19 -30.41 -19.86
N ARG A 41 -1.49 -31.62 -19.37
CA ARG A 41 -1.83 -31.87 -17.97
C ARG A 41 -0.67 -31.50 -17.04
N CYS A 42 0.56 -31.87 -17.41
CA CYS A 42 1.76 -31.49 -16.67
C CYS A 42 1.94 -29.96 -16.63
N PHE A 43 1.79 -29.28 -17.76
CA PHE A 43 1.91 -27.82 -17.82
C PHE A 43 0.86 -27.10 -16.96
N ILE A 44 -0.38 -27.59 -16.95
CA ILE A 44 -1.44 -27.05 -16.08
C ILE A 44 -1.04 -27.21 -14.61
N ALA A 45 -0.55 -28.38 -14.20
CA ALA A 45 -0.10 -28.61 -12.83
C ALA A 45 1.05 -27.69 -12.41
N GLU A 46 1.99 -27.40 -13.33
CA GLU A 46 3.06 -26.42 -13.09
C GLU A 46 2.53 -24.99 -12.92
N CYS A 47 1.54 -24.59 -13.74
CA CYS A 47 0.89 -23.28 -13.61
C CYS A 47 0.14 -23.14 -12.29
N GLU A 48 -0.59 -24.18 -11.87
CA GLU A 48 -1.29 -24.21 -10.58
C GLU A 48 -0.29 -24.11 -9.43
N LYS A 49 0.80 -24.87 -9.48
CA LYS A 49 1.88 -24.79 -8.49
C LYS A 49 2.45 -23.37 -8.40
N MET A 50 2.83 -22.77 -9.53
CA MET A 50 3.33 -21.40 -9.58
C MET A 50 2.33 -20.39 -9.01
N SER A 51 1.04 -20.55 -9.34
CA SER A 51 -0.02 -19.70 -8.80
C SER A 51 -0.10 -19.79 -7.27
N THR A 52 0.05 -20.99 -6.70
CA THR A 52 0.05 -21.16 -5.24
C THR A 52 1.28 -20.55 -4.58
N GLU A 53 2.45 -20.64 -5.20
CA GLU A 53 3.69 -20.04 -4.71
C GLU A 53 3.57 -18.50 -4.67
N LEU A 54 3.09 -17.89 -5.76
CA LEU A 54 2.85 -16.44 -5.83
C LEU A 54 1.82 -15.96 -4.81
N ASP A 55 0.75 -16.72 -4.57
CA ASP A 55 -0.23 -16.37 -3.55
C ASP A 55 0.34 -16.44 -2.12
N ASN A 56 1.26 -17.37 -1.87
CA ASN A 56 1.96 -17.46 -0.60
C ASN A 56 2.94 -16.29 -0.41
N GLU A 57 3.71 -15.93 -1.45
CA GLU A 57 4.58 -14.75 -1.43
C GLU A 57 3.77 -13.47 -1.19
N ARG A 58 2.65 -13.30 -1.88
CA ARG A 58 1.74 -12.17 -1.68
C ARG A 58 1.23 -12.05 -0.24
N LYS A 59 0.90 -13.19 0.40
CA LYS A 59 0.50 -13.22 1.81
C LYS A 59 1.67 -12.85 2.73
N SER A 60 2.86 -13.39 2.48
CA SER A 60 4.08 -13.07 3.24
C SER A 60 4.36 -11.57 3.20
N HIS A 61 4.34 -10.95 2.03
CA HIS A 61 4.53 -9.51 1.90
C HIS A 61 3.43 -8.69 2.58
N ALA A 62 2.19 -9.17 2.58
CA ALA A 62 1.12 -8.51 3.32
C ALA A 62 1.35 -8.55 4.84
N ASP A 63 1.96 -9.61 5.37
CA ASP A 63 2.34 -9.72 6.78
C ASP A 63 3.51 -8.80 7.13
N GLU A 64 4.54 -8.76 6.29
CA GLU A 64 5.67 -7.82 6.44
C GLU A 64 5.21 -6.37 6.46
N LEU A 65 4.32 -5.98 5.53
CA LEU A 65 3.75 -4.62 5.51
C LEU A 65 2.93 -4.32 6.76
N ARG A 66 2.21 -5.31 7.32
CA ARG A 66 1.49 -5.14 8.59
C ARG A 66 2.45 -4.91 9.74
N GLN A 67 3.56 -5.65 9.80
CA GLN A 67 4.58 -5.50 10.82
C GLN A 67 5.24 -4.11 10.75
N ILE A 68 5.67 -3.67 9.56
CA ILE A 68 6.27 -2.35 9.37
C ILE A 68 5.33 -1.24 9.85
N ASN A 69 4.03 -1.33 9.55
CA ASN A 69 3.06 -0.36 10.02
C ASN A 69 2.92 -0.37 11.55
N GLN A 70 2.99 -1.53 12.20
CA GLN A 70 2.99 -1.61 13.66
C GLN A 70 4.25 -0.96 14.26
N ASP A 71 5.41 -1.25 13.67
CA ASP A 71 6.69 -0.72 14.13
C ASP A 71 6.74 0.81 13.99
N ILE A 72 6.22 1.37 12.88
CA ILE A 72 6.10 2.83 12.71
C ILE A 72 5.27 3.44 13.84
N ASN A 73 4.08 2.91 14.11
CA ASN A 73 3.23 3.42 15.18
C ASN A 73 3.93 3.33 16.54
N HIS A 74 4.61 2.21 16.82
CA HIS A 74 5.34 2.02 18.06
C HIS A 74 6.50 3.02 18.24
N LEU A 75 7.25 3.29 17.16
CA LEU A 75 8.33 4.28 17.17
C LEU A 75 7.80 5.71 17.33
N GLU A 76 6.66 6.04 16.69
CA GLU A 76 5.99 7.33 16.85
C GLU A 76 5.56 7.57 18.31
N ASP A 77 4.96 6.57 18.94
CA ASP A 77 4.58 6.63 20.36
C ASP A 77 5.79 6.77 21.27
N THR A 78 6.86 6.01 21.01
CA THR A 78 8.11 6.10 21.77
C THR A 78 8.74 7.48 21.65
N LEU A 79 8.82 8.03 20.44
CA LEU A 79 9.37 9.37 20.19
C LEU A 79 8.54 10.45 20.89
N LYS A 80 7.21 10.33 20.86
CA LYS A 80 6.30 11.24 21.55
C LYS A 80 6.53 11.19 23.07
N GLY A 81 6.70 9.98 23.63
CA GLY A 81 7.04 9.80 25.04
C GLY A 81 8.38 10.44 25.43
N VAL A 82 9.43 10.23 24.63
CA VAL A 82 10.76 10.83 24.86
C VAL A 82 10.72 12.35 24.76
N LYS A 83 10.05 12.90 23.73
CA LYS A 83 9.88 14.36 23.58
C LYS A 83 9.10 14.95 24.76
N GLY A 84 7.99 14.33 25.15
CA GLY A 84 7.20 14.78 26.32
C GLY A 84 8.02 14.78 27.62
N ASN A 85 8.84 13.75 27.85
CA ASN A 85 9.73 13.70 29.01
C ASN A 85 10.81 14.79 28.95
N LYS A 86 11.41 15.03 27.78
CA LYS A 86 12.39 16.11 27.58
C LYS A 86 11.76 17.47 27.89
N ASP A 87 10.58 17.74 27.35
CA ASP A 87 9.89 19.02 27.52
C ASP A 87 9.47 19.23 28.99
N SER A 88 8.98 18.17 29.65
CA SER A 88 8.70 18.20 31.09
C SER A 88 9.95 18.52 31.93
N LYS A 89 11.11 17.91 31.60
CA LYS A 89 12.37 18.23 32.27
C LYS A 89 12.82 19.66 32.01
N LYS A 90 12.69 20.16 30.77
CA LYS A 90 12.97 21.57 30.45
C LYS A 90 12.09 22.51 31.28
N GLU A 91 10.81 22.20 31.46
CA GLU A 91 9.90 22.98 32.30
C GLU A 91 10.31 22.95 33.78
N ILE A 92 10.70 21.79 34.31
CA ILE A 92 11.20 21.66 35.68
C ILE A 92 12.47 22.49 35.88
N ILE A 93 13.41 22.43 34.93
CA ILE A 93 14.63 23.23 34.95
C ILE A 93 14.28 24.71 34.95
N ALA A 94 13.46 25.19 34.00
CA ALA A 94 13.05 26.59 33.94
C ALA A 94 12.45 27.09 35.26
N ARG A 95 11.56 26.29 35.88
CA ARG A 95 10.97 26.61 37.19
C ARG A 95 12.00 26.73 38.31
N LYS A 96 13.04 25.88 38.30
CA LYS A 96 14.14 25.94 39.26
C LYS A 96 15.05 27.15 39.05
N TYR A 97 15.27 27.55 37.81
CA TYR A 97 15.97 28.80 37.49
C TYR A 97 15.21 30.01 38.03
N ASP A 98 13.90 30.09 37.82
CA ASP A 98 13.06 31.18 38.34
C ASP A 98 13.07 31.27 39.88
N GLU A 99 13.10 30.11 40.55
CA GLU A 99 13.19 30.01 42.01
C GLU A 99 14.54 30.54 42.51
N ILE A 100 15.64 30.10 41.90
CA ILE A 100 17.00 30.57 42.23
C ILE A 100 17.14 32.08 41.97
N GLU A 101 16.62 32.61 40.87
CA GLU A 101 16.67 34.05 40.58
C GLU A 101 15.87 34.88 41.59
N ARG A 102 14.79 34.32 42.15
CA ARG A 102 14.03 34.98 43.22
C ARG A 102 14.80 34.97 44.54
N GLU A 103 15.39 33.84 44.91
CA GLU A 103 16.20 33.71 46.12
C GLU A 103 17.47 34.57 46.06
N LEU A 104 18.11 34.64 44.89
CA LEU A 104 19.27 35.51 44.65
C LEU A 104 18.91 36.98 44.90
N ARG A 105 17.79 37.45 44.34
CA ARG A 105 17.30 38.82 44.58
C ARG A 105 16.98 39.07 46.05
N SER A 106 16.30 38.12 46.70
CA SER A 106 15.97 38.23 48.13
C SER A 106 17.23 38.28 49.00
N THR A 107 18.22 37.46 48.70
CA THR A 107 19.49 37.39 49.43
C THR A 107 20.28 38.69 49.25
N ASN A 108 20.43 39.17 48.01
CA ASN A 108 21.11 40.44 47.74
C ASN A 108 20.42 41.63 48.41
N GLN A 109 19.08 41.62 48.49
CA GLN A 109 18.33 42.64 49.22
C GLN A 109 18.68 42.64 50.72
N LEU A 110 18.73 41.46 51.36
CA LEU A 110 19.09 41.32 52.77
C LEU A 110 20.55 41.71 53.05
N LEU A 111 21.48 41.38 52.14
CA LEU A 111 22.88 41.77 52.24
C LEU A 111 23.03 43.30 52.23
N ARG A 112 22.32 43.99 51.33
CA ARG A 112 22.29 45.46 51.29
C ARG A 112 21.75 46.06 52.60
N GLU A 113 20.65 45.52 53.12
CA GLU A 113 20.08 45.95 54.41
C GLU A 113 21.02 45.72 55.59
N SER A 114 21.95 44.76 55.47
CA SER A 114 22.96 44.44 56.48
C SER A 114 24.25 45.27 56.34
N GLY A 115 24.33 46.17 55.37
CA GLY A 115 25.49 47.05 55.15
C GLY A 115 26.61 46.44 54.31
N VAL A 116 26.35 45.34 53.59
CA VAL A 116 27.30 44.75 52.64
C VAL A 116 27.42 45.65 51.40
N PRO A 117 28.64 46.02 50.98
CA PRO A 117 28.85 46.87 49.80
C PRO A 117 28.46 46.15 48.49
N GLU A 118 28.10 46.93 47.47
CA GLU A 118 27.54 46.41 46.21
C GLU A 118 28.52 45.48 45.45
N GLU A 119 29.83 45.67 45.63
CA GLU A 119 30.86 44.84 44.97
C GLU A 119 30.91 43.39 45.50
N GLU A 120 30.35 43.14 46.69
CA GLU A 120 30.33 41.82 47.34
C GLU A 120 29.01 41.07 47.15
N LEU A 121 28.05 41.64 46.41
CA LEU A 121 26.77 40.99 46.15
C LEU A 121 26.91 39.80 45.19
N LEU A 122 26.00 38.84 45.36
CA LEU A 122 25.98 37.61 44.57
C LEU A 122 25.57 37.93 43.12
N SER A 123 26.37 37.46 42.16
CA SER A 123 26.14 37.68 40.73
C SER A 123 25.49 36.47 40.07
N ARG A 124 24.74 36.71 38.98
CA ARG A 124 24.03 35.65 38.24
C ARG A 124 25.00 34.59 37.70
N GLU A 125 26.14 35.05 37.20
CA GLU A 125 27.17 34.21 36.57
C GLU A 125 27.92 33.32 37.59
N GLN A 126 27.85 33.64 38.89
CA GLN A 126 28.55 32.87 39.93
C GLN A 126 27.84 31.55 40.26
N PHE A 127 26.52 31.43 40.01
CA PHE A 127 25.72 30.32 40.53
C PHE A 127 24.83 29.62 39.48
N LEU A 128 24.61 30.22 38.31
CA LEU A 128 23.74 29.64 37.27
C LEU A 128 24.59 29.02 36.15
N PRO A 129 24.51 27.70 35.94
CA PRO A 129 25.16 27.05 34.80
C PRO A 129 24.67 27.65 33.48
N LEU A 130 25.58 27.89 32.54
CA LEU A 130 25.21 28.24 31.17
C LEU A 130 24.61 26.99 30.52
N ILE A 131 23.29 26.91 30.39
CA ILE A 131 22.66 25.86 29.59
C ILE A 131 22.74 26.31 28.15
N GLU A 132 23.77 25.86 27.44
CA GLU A 132 23.77 25.90 25.99
C GLU A 132 22.63 25.00 25.49
N ASP A 133 21.73 25.57 24.70
CA ASP A 133 20.57 24.88 24.12
C ASP A 133 21.06 24.02 22.93
N ASP A 134 22.03 23.15 23.20
CA ASP A 134 22.71 22.39 22.16
C ASP A 134 21.97 21.07 21.94
N VAL A 135 21.02 21.09 21.01
CA VAL A 135 20.84 20.02 20.01
C VAL A 135 20.23 20.65 18.76
N ALA A 136 21.05 21.37 17.99
CA ALA A 136 20.85 21.37 16.55
C ALA A 136 20.96 19.91 16.10
N VAL A 137 19.97 19.45 15.35
CA VAL A 137 19.97 18.11 14.74
C VAL A 137 21.11 18.07 13.73
N GLU A 138 22.28 17.57 14.15
CA GLU A 138 23.36 17.14 13.27
C GLU A 138 22.80 16.02 12.39
N HIS A 139 22.41 16.38 11.16
CA HIS A 139 22.26 15.41 10.08
C HIS A 139 23.61 14.71 9.87
N PRO A 140 23.66 13.37 9.74
CA PRO A 140 24.92 12.70 9.46
C PRO A 140 25.40 13.09 8.06
N THR A 141 26.42 13.94 8.00
CA THR A 141 27.28 14.13 6.84
C THR A 141 27.96 12.82 6.49
N THR A 142 27.54 12.19 5.40
CA THR A 142 28.39 11.30 4.62
C THR A 142 28.79 12.03 3.34
N SER A 143 30.09 12.11 3.12
CA SER A 143 30.75 12.84 2.05
C SER A 143 30.31 12.40 0.65
N SER A 144 30.12 13.41 -0.21
CA SER A 144 30.32 13.41 -1.66
C SER A 144 30.02 12.12 -2.43
N LEU A 145 28.87 12.12 -3.11
CA LEU A 145 28.72 11.87 -4.55
C LEU A 145 27.26 12.22 -4.91
N THR A 146 27.07 13.29 -5.69
CA THR A 146 25.85 13.69 -6.45
C THR A 146 24.48 13.45 -5.79
N PRO A 147 23.69 14.49 -5.44
CA PRO A 147 22.35 14.28 -4.92
C PRO A 147 21.44 13.79 -6.06
N PRO A 148 20.74 12.65 -5.93
CA PRO A 148 19.67 12.37 -6.85
C PRO A 148 18.44 13.16 -6.36
N LEU A 149 17.66 13.68 -7.31
CA LEU A 149 16.51 14.59 -7.14
C LEU A 149 15.22 13.90 -6.62
N TRP A 150 15.30 12.93 -5.70
CA TRP A 150 14.17 12.03 -5.40
C TRP A 150 13.49 12.26 -4.04
N PHE A 151 14.03 13.08 -3.14
CA PHE A 151 13.43 13.25 -1.81
C PHE A 151 12.47 14.44 -1.67
N ASP A 152 12.34 15.30 -2.69
CA ASP A 152 11.47 16.48 -2.62
C ASP A 152 10.14 16.34 -3.41
N GLN A 153 9.78 15.10 -3.79
CA GLN A 153 8.57 14.86 -4.60
C GLN A 153 7.61 13.80 -4.02
N MET A 154 7.51 13.68 -2.70
CA MET A 154 6.50 12.80 -2.08
C MET A 154 5.55 13.50 -1.09
N SER A 155 5.59 14.83 -1.00
CA SER A 155 4.69 15.62 -0.13
C SER A 155 3.29 15.88 -0.70
N SER A 156 2.82 15.17 -1.73
CA SER A 156 1.43 15.34 -2.19
C SER A 156 0.74 14.10 -2.79
N LEU A 157 1.23 12.89 -2.51
CA LEU A 157 0.49 11.70 -2.86
C LEU A 157 -0.19 11.13 -1.63
N SER A 158 -1.46 11.49 -1.48
CA SER A 158 -2.47 10.83 -0.65
C SER A 158 -2.66 9.35 -1.05
N LEU A 159 -1.60 8.55 -0.99
CA LEU A 159 -1.60 7.11 -1.26
C LEU A 159 -2.32 6.32 -0.15
N PHE A 160 -2.46 6.90 1.04
CA PHE A 160 -3.23 6.32 2.13
C PHE A 160 -4.74 6.20 1.85
N GLY A 161 -5.30 7.00 0.93
CA GLY A 161 -6.71 6.91 0.56
C GLY A 161 -7.06 5.73 -0.37
N ILE A 162 -6.07 5.17 -1.08
CA ILE A 162 -6.33 4.18 -2.14
C ILE A 162 -6.26 2.74 -1.60
N LEU A 163 -5.44 2.48 -0.57
CA LEU A 163 -5.30 1.13 -0.02
C LEU A 163 -6.41 0.75 0.97
N GLN A 164 -6.99 1.73 1.68
CA GLN A 164 -8.11 1.48 2.60
C GLN A 164 -9.43 1.18 1.85
N SER A 165 -9.59 1.64 0.60
CA SER A 165 -10.78 1.39 -0.23
C SER A 165 -10.86 -0.04 -0.78
N GLN A 166 -9.78 -0.82 -0.79
CA GLN A 166 -9.79 -2.20 -1.31
C GLN A 166 -10.04 -3.27 -0.25
N GLN A 167 -9.92 -2.93 1.04
CA GLN A 167 -10.09 -3.91 2.12
C GLN A 167 -11.58 -4.28 2.36
N SER A 168 -12.52 -3.41 1.97
CA SER A 168 -13.96 -3.61 2.21
C SER A 168 -14.68 -4.49 1.18
N ARG A 169 -13.99 -5.00 0.14
CA ARG A 169 -14.65 -5.68 -1.00
C ARG A 169 -14.41 -7.19 -1.14
N LEU A 170 -13.70 -7.83 -0.21
CA LEU A 170 -13.40 -9.28 -0.30
C LEU A 170 -13.99 -10.15 0.82
N PHE A 171 -14.79 -9.59 1.74
CA PHE A 171 -15.51 -10.35 2.76
C PHE A 171 -16.97 -9.92 2.81
N ASN A 172 -17.83 -10.51 1.98
CA ASN A 172 -19.23 -10.76 2.38
C ASN A 172 -19.88 -11.80 1.47
N GLY A 173 -19.83 -13.06 1.90
CA GLY A 173 -20.71 -14.11 1.43
C GLY A 173 -21.95 -14.23 2.34
N SER A 174 -23.11 -14.32 1.69
CA SER A 174 -24.40 -14.87 2.17
C SER A 174 -25.37 -14.06 3.05
N SER A 175 -26.62 -14.10 2.59
CA SER A 175 -27.94 -14.10 3.26
C SER A 175 -28.49 -12.88 4.02
N ASP A 176 -29.51 -12.28 3.38
CA ASP A 176 -30.89 -11.98 3.85
C ASP A 176 -31.23 -11.43 5.24
N CYS A 177 -32.25 -10.54 5.18
CA CYS A 177 -33.23 -10.15 6.21
C CYS A 177 -32.90 -9.00 7.19
N SER A 178 -33.28 -7.79 6.75
CA SER A 178 -34.22 -6.86 7.41
C SER A 178 -34.24 -6.76 8.95
N VAL A 179 -33.83 -5.61 9.50
CA VAL A 179 -34.67 -4.65 10.26
C VAL A 179 -33.88 -3.38 10.63
N ALA A 180 -34.51 -2.21 10.47
CA ALA A 180 -34.26 -0.98 11.23
C ALA A 180 -35.49 -0.77 12.16
N PRO A 181 -35.62 0.23 13.08
CA PRO A 181 -34.82 1.47 13.30
C PRO A 181 -34.60 1.77 14.82
N LEU A 182 -33.97 2.85 15.35
CA LEU A 182 -34.35 4.27 15.37
C LEU A 182 -33.32 5.13 16.16
N LEU A 183 -33.39 6.46 15.94
CA LEU A 183 -32.84 7.61 16.69
C LEU A 183 -31.32 7.87 16.54
N ASP A 184 -30.80 9.07 16.27
CA ASP A 184 -31.31 10.43 16.18
C ASP A 184 -30.31 11.29 15.33
N SER A 185 -30.73 12.51 14.99
CA SER A 185 -29.95 13.67 14.57
C SER A 185 -29.70 13.91 13.07
N ARG A 186 -30.55 14.81 12.57
CA ARG A 186 -30.41 15.63 11.36
C ARG A 186 -29.02 16.29 11.29
N MET A 187 -28.22 15.89 10.31
CA MET A 187 -27.42 16.78 9.45
C MET A 187 -27.39 16.18 8.03
N ARG A 188 -28.32 16.62 7.17
CA ARG A 188 -28.31 16.35 5.71
C ARG A 188 -27.42 17.41 5.09
N THR A 189 -26.28 17.13 4.48
CA THR A 189 -26.09 16.69 3.08
C THR A 189 -24.57 16.73 2.91
N SER A 190 -23.84 15.65 2.64
CA SER A 190 -23.65 15.09 1.29
C SER A 190 -22.77 13.83 1.42
N MET A 191 -23.33 12.74 1.94
CA MET A 191 -22.70 11.41 1.98
C MET A 191 -23.34 10.49 0.91
N ASN A 192 -23.62 11.02 -0.28
CA ASN A 192 -24.24 10.26 -1.37
C ASN A 192 -23.37 10.14 -2.63
N ASP A 193 -22.05 10.23 -2.49
CA ASP A 193 -21.12 9.77 -3.54
C ASP A 193 -20.80 8.27 -3.35
N GLN A 194 -21.84 7.45 -3.17
CA GLN A 194 -21.76 6.08 -3.67
C GLN A 194 -21.55 6.21 -5.18
N ALA A 195 -20.29 6.06 -5.59
CA ALA A 195 -19.76 6.21 -6.93
C ALA A 195 -20.80 5.86 -8.01
N LYS A 196 -21.48 6.87 -8.57
CA LYS A 196 -22.43 6.69 -9.68
C LYS A 196 -21.66 6.10 -10.88
N MET A 197 -21.72 4.80 -11.09
CA MET A 197 -21.00 4.17 -12.20
C MET A 197 -21.56 4.65 -13.55
N LYS A 198 -20.71 4.71 -14.58
CA LYS A 198 -21.07 4.87 -15.99
C LYS A 198 -20.57 3.66 -16.78
N LYS A 199 -21.23 3.29 -17.87
CA LYS A 199 -20.68 2.30 -18.82
C LYS A 199 -19.61 2.93 -19.71
N CYS A 200 -18.52 2.22 -19.96
CA CYS A 200 -17.53 2.60 -20.97
C CYS A 200 -18.18 2.60 -22.37
N GLN A 201 -17.89 3.61 -23.20
CA GLN A 201 -18.42 3.67 -24.57
C GLN A 201 -17.76 2.68 -25.56
N SER A 202 -16.60 2.10 -25.22
CA SER A 202 -15.91 1.13 -26.09
C SER A 202 -16.14 -0.32 -25.69
N CYS A 203 -16.15 -0.64 -24.39
CA CYS A 203 -16.26 -2.03 -23.91
C CYS A 203 -17.47 -2.27 -23.01
N GLU A 204 -18.32 -1.27 -22.80
CA GLU A 204 -19.57 -1.34 -22.02
C GLU A 204 -19.46 -1.70 -20.52
N GLN A 205 -18.24 -1.93 -20.04
CA GLN A 205 -17.97 -2.24 -18.64
C GLN A 205 -18.26 -1.05 -17.72
N LEU A 206 -18.69 -1.35 -16.48
CA LEU A 206 -19.00 -0.34 -15.46
C LEU A 206 -17.72 0.27 -14.90
N ILE A 207 -17.60 1.59 -15.02
CA ILE A 207 -16.47 2.40 -14.53
C ILE A 207 -16.97 3.58 -13.70
N HIS A 208 -16.12 4.15 -12.85
CA HIS A 208 -16.46 5.33 -12.05
C HIS A 208 -16.94 6.51 -12.94
N ARG A 209 -17.97 7.28 -12.53
CA ARG A 209 -18.54 8.39 -13.34
C ARG A 209 -17.48 9.36 -13.86
N ASN A 210 -16.51 9.66 -12.99
CA ASN A 210 -15.48 10.66 -13.25
C ASN A 210 -14.17 10.03 -13.76
N ALA A 211 -14.15 8.73 -14.09
CA ALA A 211 -12.96 8.11 -14.66
C ALA A 211 -12.64 8.75 -16.04
N PRO A 212 -11.45 9.35 -16.24
CA PRO A 212 -11.08 9.99 -17.49
C PRO A 212 -10.78 8.96 -18.60
N ILE A 213 -10.34 7.77 -18.21
CA ILE A 213 -9.96 6.66 -19.09
C ILE A 213 -10.53 5.34 -18.53
N CYS A 214 -10.96 4.43 -19.39
CA CYS A 214 -11.38 3.09 -18.97
C CYS A 214 -10.16 2.28 -18.49
N PRO A 215 -10.16 1.70 -17.27
CA PRO A 215 -9.02 0.91 -16.79
C PRO A 215 -8.81 -0.37 -17.59
N LEU A 216 -9.88 -0.92 -18.18
CA LEU A 216 -9.89 -2.18 -18.92
C LEU A 216 -9.41 -2.01 -20.37
N CYS A 217 -10.04 -1.12 -21.14
CA CYS A 217 -9.72 -0.97 -22.58
C CYS A 217 -8.92 0.29 -22.92
N LYS A 218 -8.57 1.12 -21.92
CA LYS A 218 -7.82 2.38 -22.08
C LYS A 218 -8.49 3.44 -22.99
N ALA A 219 -9.75 3.26 -23.38
CA ALA A 219 -10.49 4.27 -24.12
C ALA A 219 -10.76 5.52 -23.27
N LYS A 220 -10.55 6.71 -23.84
CA LYS A 220 -10.87 8.01 -23.19
C LYS A 220 -12.38 8.17 -23.08
N SER A 221 -12.86 8.49 -21.88
CA SER A 221 -14.28 8.78 -21.69
C SER A 221 -14.57 10.22 -22.12
N ARG A 222 -15.54 10.43 -23.02
CA ARG A 222 -16.01 11.76 -23.38
C ARG A 222 -17.27 12.11 -22.60
N SER A 223 -17.29 13.26 -21.92
CA SER A 223 -18.50 13.79 -21.28
C SER A 223 -19.56 14.11 -22.36
N LYS A 224 -20.83 13.76 -22.10
CA LYS A 224 -21.96 14.16 -22.95
C LYS A 224 -22.19 15.68 -22.96
N HIS A 225 -21.69 16.41 -21.96
CA HIS A 225 -21.77 17.88 -21.89
C HIS A 225 -20.36 18.46 -21.76
N PRO A 226 -19.66 18.72 -22.89
CA PRO A 226 -18.40 19.45 -22.84
C PRO A 226 -18.67 20.88 -22.36
N LYS A 227 -17.91 21.34 -21.35
CA LYS A 227 -17.94 22.74 -20.93
C LYS A 227 -17.53 23.58 -22.13
N ARG A 228 -18.37 24.56 -22.51
CA ARG A 228 -18.08 25.49 -23.61
C ARG A 228 -16.71 26.14 -23.38
N PRO A 229 -15.84 26.22 -24.39
CA PRO A 229 -14.57 26.93 -24.26
C PRO A 229 -14.86 28.39 -23.91
N ARG A 230 -14.23 28.89 -22.83
CA ARG A 230 -14.24 30.33 -22.52
C ARG A 230 -13.52 31.03 -23.66
N ARG A 231 -14.22 31.94 -24.35
CA ARG A 231 -13.60 32.82 -25.34
C ARG A 231 -12.53 33.65 -24.62
N ARG A 232 -11.30 33.64 -25.12
CA ARG A 232 -10.30 34.65 -24.72
C ARG A 232 -10.80 35.99 -25.27
N MET A 233 -10.92 37.00 -24.42
CA MET A 233 -11.04 38.38 -24.90
C MET A 233 -9.64 38.78 -25.35
N ASP A 234 -9.47 38.92 -26.66
CA ASP A 234 -8.39 39.69 -27.23
C ASP A 234 -8.89 41.14 -27.36
N SER A 235 -8.04 42.08 -26.91
CA SER A 235 -8.17 43.55 -26.94
C SER A 235 -9.00 44.18 -25.82
#